data_AF-A0AAV9JW65-F1
#
_entry.id   AF-A0AAV9JW65-F1
#
_cell.length_a   1.000
_cell.length_b   1.000
_cell.length_c   1.000
_cell.angle_alpha   90.00
_cell.angle_beta   90.00
_cell.angle_gamma   90.00
#
_symmetry.space_group_name_H-M   'P 1'
#
loop_
_entity.id
_entity.type
_entity.pdbx_description
1 polymer ?
#
loop_
_entity_poly.entity_id
_entity_poly.type
_entity_poly.pdbx_seq_one_letter_code
_entity_poly.pdbx_strand_id
1 'polypeptide(L)'
;MYYAENEFRVYVPNYDSSACLWWTEKVRAVKRTFKVYVKITVCRGAANEAPNWENAIEWIERRHRGAVGYRIYKPSSAPSQFTLDMMVLGGMFEVAVHMQNSPWQRVSALMEEHHRILVAIDSRWVARKDSEVELPKY
;
A
#
# COMPACT_ATOMS: atom_id res chain seq x y z
N MET A 1 24.58 -22.17 -9.17
CA MET A 1 23.95 -21.40 -8.07
C MET A 1 22.52 -21.10 -8.48
N TYR A 2 21.54 -21.80 -7.92
CA TYR A 2 20.12 -21.53 -8.21
C TYR A 2 19.67 -20.34 -7.34
N TYR A 3 19.44 -19.18 -7.96
CA TYR A 3 18.74 -18.07 -7.33
C TYR A 3 17.25 -18.42 -7.28
N ALA A 4 16.75 -18.86 -6.11
CA ALA A 4 15.33 -19.09 -5.91
C ALA A 4 14.61 -17.74 -5.73
N GLU A 5 14.39 -17.02 -6.83
CA GLU A 5 13.52 -15.85 -6.85
C GLU A 5 12.07 -16.31 -6.70
N ASN A 6 11.54 -16.23 -5.47
CA ASN A 6 10.15 -16.56 -5.19
C ASN A 6 9.32 -15.28 -5.21
N GLU A 7 8.43 -15.12 -6.20
CA GLU A 7 7.45 -14.03 -6.23
C GLU A 7 6.22 -14.43 -5.39
N PHE A 8 5.91 -13.64 -4.36
CA PHE A 8 4.73 -13.85 -3.51
C PHE A 8 3.73 -12.72 -3.72
N ARG A 9 2.53 -13.06 -4.20
CA ARG A 9 1.41 -12.10 -4.35
C ARG A 9 0.54 -12.15 -3.10
N VAL A 10 0.39 -11.02 -2.42
CA VAL A 10 -0.47 -10.87 -1.25
C VAL A 10 -1.69 -10.06 -1.67
N TYR A 11 -2.88 -10.62 -1.52
CA TYR A 11 -4.12 -9.88 -1.70
C TYR A 11 -4.30 -8.95 -0.51
N VAL A 12 -4.52 -7.65 -0.78
CA VAL A 12 -4.60 -6.61 0.24
C VAL A 12 -5.93 -5.88 0.11
N PRO A 13 -7.02 -6.45 0.63
CA PRO A 13 -8.33 -5.83 0.53
C PRO A 13 -8.32 -4.50 1.26
N ASN A 14 -8.96 -3.50 0.66
CA ASN A 14 -9.12 -2.19 1.27
C ASN A 14 -7.81 -1.56 1.81
N TYR A 15 -6.68 -1.89 1.17
CA TYR A 15 -5.35 -1.40 1.55
C TYR A 15 -4.86 -1.82 2.95
N ASP A 16 -5.49 -2.82 3.60
CA ASP A 16 -5.04 -3.34 4.90
C ASP A 16 -3.72 -4.11 4.77
N SER A 17 -2.62 -3.44 5.13
CA SER A 17 -1.28 -3.99 5.01
C SER A 17 -0.91 -5.05 6.05
N SER A 18 -1.82 -5.52 6.90
CA SER A 18 -1.53 -6.45 8.00
C SER A 18 -0.99 -7.80 7.52
N ALA A 19 -1.58 -8.36 6.46
CA ALA A 19 -1.05 -9.56 5.81
C ALA A 19 0.37 -9.34 5.25
N CYS A 20 0.63 -8.14 4.72
CA CYS A 20 1.94 -7.75 4.19
C CYS A 20 3.00 -7.63 5.29
N LEU A 21 2.63 -7.06 6.44
CA LEU A 21 3.48 -6.96 7.61
C LEU A 21 3.83 -8.36 8.14
N TRP A 22 2.82 -9.18 8.41
CA TRP A 22 3.00 -10.56 8.89
C TRP A 22 3.91 -11.36 7.95
N TRP A 23 3.65 -11.29 6.64
CA TRP A 23 4.48 -11.97 5.65
C TRP A 23 5.92 -11.45 5.65
N THR A 24 6.11 -10.13 5.73
CA THR A 24 7.46 -9.54 5.74
C THR A 24 8.25 -9.95 6.97
N GLU A 25 7.60 -10.03 8.14
CA GLU A 25 8.21 -10.54 9.38
C GLU A 25 8.61 -12.01 9.26
N LYS A 26 7.73 -12.87 8.74
CA LYS A 26 8.04 -14.29 8.51
C LYS A 26 9.19 -14.46 7.54
N VAL A 27 9.19 -13.72 6.43
CA VAL A 27 10.29 -13.76 5.47
C VAL A 27 11.60 -13.27 6.09
N ARG A 28 11.60 -12.21 6.90
CA ARG A 28 12.82 -11.74 7.59
C ARG A 28 13.40 -12.79 8.52
N ALA A 29 12.56 -13.55 9.22
CA ALA A 29 13.01 -14.66 10.05
C ALA A 29 13.72 -15.75 9.21
N VAL A 30 13.22 -16.03 8.00
CA VAL A 30 13.77 -17.04 7.07
C VAL A 30 14.96 -16.52 6.25
N LYS A 31 15.07 -15.20 6.02
CA LYS A 31 16.13 -14.55 5.22
C LYS A 31 17.55 -14.77 5.73
N ARG A 32 17.71 -15.17 6.99
CA ARG A 32 19.02 -15.60 7.52
C ARG A 32 19.59 -16.81 6.76
N THR A 33 18.73 -17.56 6.06
CA THR A 33 19.09 -18.78 5.34
C THR A 33 19.00 -18.64 3.82
N PHE A 34 18.16 -17.73 3.28
CA PHE A 34 17.95 -17.58 1.83
C PHE A 34 17.79 -16.11 1.38
N LYS A 35 18.23 -15.79 0.16
CA LYS A 35 17.91 -14.50 -0.49
C LYS A 35 16.46 -14.52 -0.98
N VAL A 36 15.54 -13.94 -0.20
CA VAL A 36 14.12 -13.81 -0.57
C VAL A 36 13.83 -12.40 -1.08
N TYR A 37 13.28 -12.28 -2.29
CA TYR A 37 12.73 -11.03 -2.81
C TYR A 37 11.22 -11.04 -2.65
N VAL A 38 10.66 -10.07 -1.94
CA VAL A 38 9.21 -9.98 -1.72
C VAL A 38 8.65 -8.90 -2.61
N LYS A 39 7.78 -9.29 -3.55
CA LYS A 39 7.08 -8.37 -4.45
C LYS A 39 5.60 -8.35 -4.08
N ILE A 40 5.22 -7.40 -3.25
CA ILE A 40 3.82 -7.21 -2.84
C ILE A 40 3.06 -6.54 -4.00
N THR A 41 2.01 -7.21 -4.46
CA THR A 41 1.14 -6.70 -5.55
C THR A 41 -0.23 -6.44 -4.95
N VAL A 42 -0.67 -5.18 -4.94
CA VAL A 42 -2.03 -4.83 -4.52
C VAL A 42 -3.00 -5.39 -5.54
N CYS A 43 -3.86 -6.30 -5.11
CA CYS A 43 -4.94 -6.80 -5.94
C CYS A 43 -6.14 -5.86 -5.85
N ARG A 44 -6.85 -5.72 -6.98
CA ARG A 44 -8.05 -4.90 -7.18
C ARG A 44 -9.01 -5.02 -5.99
N GLY A 45 -9.30 -3.91 -5.31
CA GLY A 45 -10.61 -3.73 -4.65
C GLY A 45 -11.71 -3.58 -5.70
N ALA A 46 -12.97 -3.42 -5.28
CA ALA A 46 -14.06 -3.14 -6.21
C ALA A 46 -13.70 -1.95 -7.10
N ALA A 47 -13.96 -2.04 -8.41
CA ALA A 47 -13.37 -1.17 -9.44
C ALA A 47 -13.67 0.35 -9.30
N ASN A 48 -14.51 0.74 -8.35
CA ASN A 48 -14.98 2.10 -8.14
C ASN A 48 -14.66 2.68 -6.74
N GLU A 49 -14.06 1.89 -5.85
CA GLU A 49 -13.74 2.33 -4.49
C GLU A 49 -12.38 3.02 -4.46
N ALA A 50 -12.36 4.26 -3.97
CA ALA A 50 -11.10 4.91 -3.62
C ALA A 50 -10.44 4.18 -2.45
N PRO A 51 -9.11 4.33 -2.29
CA PRO A 51 -8.42 3.75 -1.16
C PRO A 51 -9.00 4.19 0.18
N ASN A 52 -9.20 3.26 1.11
CA ASN A 52 -9.41 3.62 2.50
C ASN A 52 -8.17 4.35 3.01
N TRP A 53 -8.36 5.62 3.34
CA TRP A 53 -7.28 6.53 3.67
C TRP A 53 -6.50 6.08 4.91
N GLU A 54 -7.19 5.62 5.95
CA GLU A 54 -6.59 5.17 7.20
C GLU A 54 -5.65 3.99 6.97
N ASN A 55 -6.11 2.97 6.24
CA ASN A 55 -5.32 1.80 5.89
C ASN A 55 -4.15 2.15 4.96
N ALA A 56 -4.37 3.07 4.01
CA ALA A 56 -3.32 3.56 3.12
C ALA A 56 -2.23 4.31 3.90
N ILE A 57 -2.59 5.18 4.85
CA ILE A 57 -1.64 5.89 5.72
C ILE A 57 -0.86 4.94 6.61
N GLU A 58 -1.53 3.97 7.23
CA GLU A 58 -0.86 2.96 8.03
C GLU A 58 0.16 2.17 7.20
N TRP A 59 -0.20 1.85 5.95
CA TRP A 59 0.73 1.18 5.06
C TRP A 59 1.91 2.09 4.67
N ILE A 60 1.67 3.36 4.37
CA ILE A 60 2.71 4.34 4.08
C ILE A 60 3.64 4.48 5.29
N GLU A 61 3.12 4.47 6.51
CA GLU A 61 3.91 4.47 7.75
C GLU A 61 4.80 3.23 7.85
N ARG A 62 4.21 2.05 7.65
CA ARG A 62 4.94 0.77 7.65
C ARG A 62 6.02 0.78 6.57
N ARG A 63 5.80 1.40 5.41
CA ARG A 63 6.81 1.56 4.36
C ARG A 63 7.91 2.56 4.74
N HIS A 64 7.55 3.69 5.33
CA HIS A 64 8.46 4.72 5.86
C HIS A 64 9.42 4.11 6.89
N ARG A 65 8.89 3.31 7.82
CA ARG A 65 9.70 2.57 8.80
C ARG A 65 10.50 1.39 8.20
N GLY A 66 10.38 1.18 6.89
CA GLY A 66 11.01 0.06 6.19
C GLY A 66 10.43 -1.30 6.56
N ALA A 67 9.29 -1.39 7.24
CA ALA A 67 8.68 -2.63 7.71
C ALA A 67 8.02 -3.44 6.59
N VAL A 68 7.47 -2.79 5.56
CA VAL A 68 6.76 -3.43 4.44
C VAL A 68 7.29 -2.89 3.11
N GLY A 69 7.36 -3.73 2.08
CA GLY A 69 7.72 -3.33 0.71
C GLY A 69 6.50 -2.91 -0.12
N TYR A 70 6.75 -2.18 -1.20
CA TYR A 70 5.73 -1.78 -2.17
C TYR A 70 6.37 -1.74 -3.57
N ARG A 71 5.62 -2.09 -4.62
CA ARG A 71 6.04 -1.90 -6.02
C ARG A 71 5.02 -1.03 -6.74
N ILE A 72 5.50 0.05 -7.34
CA ILE A 72 4.68 0.88 -8.21
C ILE A 72 4.21 0.09 -9.42
N TYR A 73 2.89 0.05 -9.58
CA TYR A 73 2.28 -0.40 -10.82
C TYR A 73 2.48 0.70 -11.88
N LYS A 74 3.25 0.39 -12.92
CA LYS A 74 3.31 1.22 -14.14
C LYS A 74 2.27 0.67 -15.13
N PRO A 75 1.21 1.42 -15.45
CA PRO A 75 0.26 0.97 -16.46
C PRO A 75 0.89 0.98 -17.85
N SER A 76 0.53 -0.02 -18.65
CA SER A 76 0.93 -0.18 -20.04
C SER A 76 -0.11 0.33 -21.05
N SER A 77 -1.25 0.84 -20.58
CA SER A 77 -2.40 1.27 -21.39
C SER A 77 -3.10 2.47 -20.76
N ALA A 78 -4.12 3.01 -21.44
CA ALA A 78 -4.93 4.12 -20.96
C ALA A 78 -5.39 3.86 -19.49
N PRO A 79 -5.02 4.73 -18.54
CA PRO A 79 -5.19 4.42 -17.13
C PRO A 79 -6.68 4.42 -16.77
N SER A 80 -7.15 3.29 -16.23
CA SER A 80 -8.45 3.27 -15.54
C SER A 80 -8.41 4.17 -14.31
N GLN A 81 -9.56 4.57 -13.77
CA GLN A 81 -9.60 5.36 -12.53
C GLN A 81 -8.84 4.67 -11.38
N PHE A 82 -9.03 3.36 -11.22
CA PHE A 82 -8.24 2.54 -10.29
C PHE A 82 -6.73 2.67 -10.52
N THR A 83 -6.30 2.70 -11.78
CA THR A 83 -4.88 2.86 -12.12
C THR A 83 -4.35 4.22 -11.71
N LEU A 84 -5.13 5.28 -11.90
CA LEU A 84 -4.78 6.63 -11.45
C LEU A 84 -4.66 6.69 -9.94
N ASP A 85 -5.62 6.13 -9.20
CA ASP A 85 -5.61 6.10 -7.73
C ASP A 85 -4.37 5.34 -7.21
N MET A 86 -4.02 4.21 -7.85
CA MET A 86 -2.81 3.45 -7.54
C MET A 86 -1.51 4.19 -7.89
N MET A 87 -1.50 5.01 -8.94
CA MET A 87 -0.34 5.84 -9.31
C MET A 87 -0.14 6.96 -8.29
N VAL A 88 -1.23 7.60 -7.84
CA VAL A 88 -1.21 8.61 -6.79
C VAL A 88 -0.65 8.01 -5.50
N LEU A 89 -1.23 6.90 -5.01
CA LEU A 89 -0.69 6.20 -3.84
C LEU A 89 0.77 5.81 -4.04
N GLY A 90 1.15 5.39 -5.25
CA GLY A 90 2.53 5.07 -5.55
C GLY A 90 3.50 6.22 -5.41
N GLY A 91 3.10 7.42 -5.86
CA GLY A 91 3.85 8.63 -5.59
C GLY A 91 4.02 8.89 -4.10
N MET A 92 2.95 8.70 -3.31
CA MET A 92 2.99 8.90 -1.87
C MET A 92 3.92 7.91 -1.16
N PHE A 93 3.92 6.64 -1.58
CA PHE A 93 4.87 5.65 -1.09
C PHE A 93 6.32 6.02 -1.41
N GLU A 94 6.61 6.51 -2.62
CA GLU A 94 7.96 6.95 -2.98
C GLU A 94 8.40 8.18 -2.16
N VAL A 95 7.50 9.14 -1.94
CA VAL A 95 7.77 10.29 -1.05
C VAL A 95 8.14 9.78 0.35
N ALA A 96 7.38 8.85 0.91
CA ALA A 96 7.68 8.26 2.21
C ALA A 96 9.02 7.51 2.24
N VAL A 97 9.42 6.88 1.14
CA VAL A 97 10.74 6.23 1.00
C VAL A 97 11.87 7.27 0.94
N HIS A 98 11.71 8.34 0.18
CA HIS A 98 12.70 9.41 0.11
C HIS A 98 12.83 10.18 1.44
N MET A 99 11.76 10.21 2.23
CA MET A 99 11.72 10.84 3.55
C MET A 99 11.99 9.88 4.72
N GLN A 100 12.56 8.70 4.49
CA GLN A 100 12.82 7.70 5.55
C GLN A 100 13.66 8.25 6.72
N ASN A 101 14.56 9.20 6.45
CA ASN A 101 15.40 9.82 7.47
C ASN A 101 14.69 10.96 8.22
N SER A 102 13.47 11.34 7.82
CA SER A 102 12.67 12.35 8.49
C SER A 102 11.75 11.73 9.55
N PRO A 103 11.41 12.47 10.63
CA PRO A 103 10.42 12.03 11.59
C PRO A 103 9.07 11.76 10.92
N TRP A 104 8.39 10.69 11.33
CA TRP A 104 7.08 10.31 10.79
C TRP A 104 6.07 11.45 10.87
N GLN A 105 6.08 12.25 11.93
CA GLN A 105 5.18 13.39 12.12
C GLN A 105 5.22 14.40 10.95
N ARG A 106 6.40 14.59 10.33
CA ARG A 106 6.53 15.47 9.16
C ARG A 106 5.98 14.84 7.90
N VAL A 107 6.22 13.53 7.72
CA VAL A 107 5.71 12.77 6.59
C VAL A 107 4.19 12.66 6.67
N SER A 108 3.63 12.35 7.84
CA SER A 108 2.18 12.28 8.06
C SER A 108 1.50 13.61 7.79
N ALA A 109 2.07 14.73 8.25
CA ALA A 109 1.52 16.06 7.96
C ALA A 109 1.46 16.32 6.44
N LEU A 110 2.51 15.96 5.70
CA LEU A 110 2.52 16.06 4.24
C LEU A 110 1.45 15.16 3.60
N MET A 111 1.29 13.92 4.07
CA MET A 111 0.27 13.02 3.53
C MET A 111 -1.14 13.53 3.79
N GLU A 112 -1.40 14.13 4.95
CA GLU A 112 -2.67 14.79 5.28
C GLU A 112 -2.95 16.01 4.38
N GLU A 113 -1.93 16.79 4.01
CA GLU A 113 -2.10 17.86 3.01
C GLU A 113 -2.49 17.29 1.64
N HIS A 114 -1.85 16.21 1.20
CA HIS A 114 -2.21 15.51 -0.03
C HIS A 114 -3.64 14.97 0.04
N HIS A 115 -4.06 14.41 1.17
CA HIS A 115 -5.41 13.90 1.35
C HIS A 115 -6.48 14.97 1.14
N ARG A 116 -6.29 16.16 1.71
CA ARG A 116 -7.22 17.28 1.53
C ARG A 116 -7.34 17.69 0.07
N ILE A 117 -6.23 17.70 -0.66
CA ILE A 117 -6.22 17.99 -2.10
C ILE A 117 -6.95 16.90 -2.87
N LEU A 118 -6.68 15.62 -2.56
CA LEU A 118 -7.34 14.49 -3.20
C LEU A 118 -8.86 14.50 -2.96
N VAL A 119 -9.30 14.79 -1.73
CA VAL A 119 -10.72 14.94 -1.38
C VAL A 119 -11.38 16.10 -2.13
N ALA A 120 -10.66 17.22 -2.32
CA ALA A 120 -11.18 18.37 -3.07
C ALA A 120 -11.33 18.08 -4.57
N ILE A 121 -10.47 17.22 -5.13
CA ILE A 121 -10.50 16.81 -6.54
C ILE A 121 -11.50 15.67 -6.76
N ASP A 122 -11.59 14.75 -5.81
CA ASP A 122 -12.42 13.54 -5.89
C ASP A 122 -12.93 13.13 -4.51
N SER A 123 -14.23 13.32 -4.29
CA SER A 123 -14.90 13.06 -3.02
C SER A 123 -14.88 11.60 -2.58
N ARG A 124 -14.51 10.65 -3.45
CA ARG A 124 -14.40 9.23 -3.08
C ARG A 124 -13.29 9.00 -2.04
N TRP A 125 -12.29 9.88 -1.99
CA TRP A 125 -11.20 9.82 -1.01
C TRP A 125 -11.61 10.19 0.43
N VAL A 126 -12.87 10.56 0.66
CA VAL A 126 -13.41 10.93 1.98
C VAL A 126 -13.53 9.72 2.93
N ALA A 127 -13.56 8.49 2.42
CA ALA A 127 -13.99 7.31 3.17
C ALA A 127 -13.15 6.96 4.42
N ARG A 128 -13.86 6.80 5.54
CA ARG A 128 -13.44 6.37 6.89
C ARG A 128 -13.85 4.91 7.16
N LYS A 129 -13.31 4.35 8.25
CA LYS A 129 -13.44 2.98 8.82
C LYS A 129 -14.83 2.32 8.89
N ASP A 130 -15.93 3.00 8.59
CA ASP A 130 -17.28 2.48 8.81
C ASP A 130 -17.93 1.99 7.52
N SER A 131 -17.59 0.76 7.19
CA SER A 131 -18.49 -0.14 6.47
C SER A 131 -18.20 -1.52 7.03
N GLU A 132 -18.96 -1.92 8.05
CA GLU A 132 -19.14 -3.34 8.36
C GLU A 132 -19.58 -4.02 7.07
N VAL A 133 -18.62 -4.61 6.36
CA VAL A 133 -18.92 -5.59 5.33
C VAL A 133 -19.45 -6.78 6.11
N GLU A 134 -20.77 -6.91 6.19
CA GLU A 134 -21.40 -8.19 6.50
C GLU A 134 -20.80 -9.21 5.51
N LEU A 135 -19.89 -10.04 6.02
CA LEU A 135 -19.40 -11.19 5.29
C LEU A 135 -20.62 -12.06 4.94
N PRO A 136 -20.78 -12.50 3.67
CA PRO A 136 -21.85 -13.42 3.34
C PRO A 136 -21.71 -14.66 4.22
N LYS A 137 -22.75 -14.92 5.01
CA LYS A 137 -22.88 -16.18 5.75
C LYS A 137 -22.99 -17.29 4.70
N TYR A 138 -21.97 -18.13 4.62
CA TYR A 138 -22.04 -19.41 3.91
C TYR A 138 -22.73 -20.45 4.80
#